data_AF-A0A3A5MGZ4-F1
#
_entry.id   AF-A0A3A5MGZ4-F1
#
_cell.length_a   1.000
_cell.length_b   1.000
_cell.length_c   1.000
_cell.angle_alpha   90.00
_cell.angle_beta   90.00
_cell.angle_gamma   90.00
#
_symmetry.space_group_name_H-M   'P 1'
#
loop_
_entity.id
_entity.type
_entity.pdbx_description
1 polymer ?
#
loop_
_entity_poly.entity_id
_entity_poly.type
_entity_poly.pdbx_seq_one_letter_code
_entity_poly.pdbx_strand_id
1 'polypeptide(L)'
;MGNADVVARKLEAIPTISTMTARYDSTNADGTVNVDFGAGLVTVYSAGFSTPLPGAGVRVLRLNGFTLMLGVVKPQPSYGEVIATGTPNITVRLTNGVELSLAYLNSYLNPAIGDVVLISWEGHGMVIGSPTAIPEPPVEYVPPNDAAPSPASSAREFVAVDSGNFYTGGGWNYTDPWSSASNTGAFFHNDIAGSIPDSAAISLVEFYVTETYNQHPNVLAKVGLHSLTGKSGNPNIRNSVDISAGTGWKVLPNSFGDALKTGAALGLGFPTVPGGVSYHKFRGRGSGPDGMIRITFSS
;
A
#
# COMPACT_ATOMS: atom_id res chain seq x y z
N MET A 1 -25.88 19.92 24.36
CA MET A 1 -25.64 19.06 23.18
C MET A 1 -24.57 18.07 23.59
N GLY A 2 -24.89 16.78 23.63
CA GLY A 2 -23.95 15.76 24.15
C GLY A 2 -22.82 15.50 23.16
N ASN A 3 -21.69 14.99 23.64
CA ASN A 3 -20.57 14.59 22.77
C ASN A 3 -20.99 13.57 21.70
N ALA A 4 -21.99 12.72 21.99
CA ALA A 4 -22.59 11.79 21.04
C ALA A 4 -23.28 12.50 19.86
N ASP A 5 -24.01 13.59 20.11
CA ASP A 5 -24.70 14.38 19.07
C ASP A 5 -23.70 15.07 18.14
N VAL A 6 -22.57 15.53 18.70
CA VAL A 6 -21.48 16.14 17.94
C VAL A 6 -20.77 15.11 17.06
N VAL A 7 -20.55 13.90 17.57
CA VAL A 7 -19.95 12.79 16.81
C VAL A 7 -20.89 12.30 15.70
N ALA A 8 -22.18 12.12 15.99
CA ALA A 8 -23.18 11.73 14.99
C ALA A 8 -23.28 12.76 13.86
N ARG A 9 -23.36 14.05 14.18
CA ARG A 9 -23.38 15.13 13.17
C ARG A 9 -22.09 15.20 12.35
N LYS A 10 -20.94 14.90 12.96
CA LYS A 10 -19.66 14.83 12.22
C LYS A 10 -19.59 13.62 11.29
N LEU A 11 -20.18 12.48 11.68
CA LEU A 11 -20.25 11.27 10.85
C LEU A 11 -21.24 11.43 9.69
N GLU A 12 -22.40 12.05 9.91
CA GLU A 12 -23.37 12.38 8.86
C GLU A 12 -22.83 13.43 7.86
N ALA A 13 -21.86 14.25 8.28
CA ALA A 13 -21.18 15.20 7.42
C ALA A 13 -20.06 14.58 6.57
N ILE A 14 -19.70 13.30 6.79
CA ILE A 14 -18.73 12.61 5.93
C ILE A 14 -19.46 12.21 4.64
N PRO A 15 -19.04 12.74 3.48
CA PRO A 15 -19.68 12.37 2.23
C PRO A 15 -19.56 10.87 1.99
N THR A 16 -20.67 10.23 1.60
CA THR A 16 -20.63 8.85 1.14
C THR A 16 -19.93 8.85 -0.22
N ILE A 17 -18.67 8.41 -0.22
CA ILE A 17 -17.85 8.27 -1.41
C ILE A 17 -17.88 6.80 -1.81
N SER A 18 -18.29 6.51 -3.05
CA SER A 18 -18.09 5.20 -3.64
C SER A 18 -17.57 5.31 -5.07
N THR A 19 -16.68 4.38 -5.42
CA THR A 19 -16.18 4.22 -6.78
C THR A 19 -16.80 2.98 -7.40
N MET A 20 -17.31 3.12 -8.61
CA MET A 20 -18.00 2.06 -9.36
C MET A 20 -17.43 1.97 -10.76
N THR A 21 -17.73 0.87 -11.47
CA THR A 21 -17.42 0.72 -12.89
C THR A 21 -18.72 0.68 -13.69
N ALA A 22 -18.73 1.31 -14.86
CA ALA A 22 -19.81 1.28 -15.83
C ALA A 22 -19.25 1.06 -17.24
N ARG A 23 -20.11 0.88 -18.24
CA ARG A 23 -19.75 0.91 -19.66
C ARG A 23 -20.12 2.26 -20.24
N TYR A 24 -19.17 2.92 -20.89
CA TYR A 24 -19.45 4.15 -21.62
C TYR A 24 -20.21 3.84 -22.91
N ASP A 25 -21.20 4.66 -23.23
CA ASP A 25 -21.98 4.55 -24.46
C ASP A 25 -21.69 5.73 -25.40
N SER A 26 -22.00 6.95 -24.94
CA SER A 26 -21.97 8.16 -25.76
C SER A 26 -21.73 9.43 -24.94
N THR A 27 -21.33 10.50 -25.61
CA THR A 27 -21.24 11.86 -25.06
C THR A 27 -22.36 12.70 -25.65
N ASN A 28 -23.11 13.38 -24.79
CA ASN A 28 -24.18 14.28 -25.18
C ASN A 28 -23.60 15.64 -25.61
N ALA A 29 -24.39 16.42 -26.35
CA ALA A 29 -23.97 17.73 -26.84
C ALA A 29 -23.65 18.75 -25.72
N ASP A 30 -24.17 18.53 -24.51
CA ASP A 30 -23.93 19.36 -23.33
C ASP A 30 -22.68 18.96 -22.53
N GLY A 31 -21.93 17.95 -22.99
CA GLY A 31 -20.72 17.44 -22.34
C GLY A 31 -20.99 16.41 -21.24
N THR A 32 -22.25 16.06 -20.96
CA THR A 32 -22.57 14.89 -20.13
C THR A 32 -22.33 13.59 -20.91
N VAL A 33 -22.23 12.47 -20.21
CA VAL A 33 -21.99 11.16 -20.82
C VAL A 33 -23.05 10.16 -20.39
N ASN A 34 -23.43 9.28 -21.31
CA ASN A 34 -24.30 8.15 -21.02
C ASN A 34 -23.44 6.93 -20.67
N VAL A 35 -23.71 6.33 -19.52
CA VAL A 35 -23.01 5.13 -19.03
C VAL A 35 -24.01 4.06 -18.58
N ASP A 36 -23.70 2.79 -18.82
CA ASP A 36 -24.51 1.65 -18.40
C ASP A 36 -23.87 0.91 -17.22
N PHE A 37 -24.61 0.76 -16.13
CA PHE A 37 -24.20 -0.01 -14.95
C PHE A 37 -24.70 -1.47 -14.98
N GLY A 38 -25.29 -1.91 -16.10
CA GLY A 38 -25.90 -3.23 -16.28
C GLY A 38 -27.42 -3.26 -16.15
N ALA A 39 -28.06 -2.10 -15.96
CA ALA A 39 -29.51 -1.95 -15.78
C ALA A 39 -30.11 -0.89 -16.73
N GLY A 40 -29.33 -0.40 -17.70
CA GLY A 40 -29.72 0.64 -18.63
C GLY A 40 -28.84 1.89 -18.52
N LEU A 41 -29.01 2.78 -19.49
CA LEU A 41 -28.21 4.00 -19.61
C LEU A 41 -28.59 5.03 -18.55
N VAL A 42 -27.57 5.62 -17.94
CA VAL A 42 -27.66 6.72 -16.99
C VAL A 42 -26.79 7.86 -17.49
N THR A 43 -27.35 9.06 -17.57
CA THR A 43 -26.60 10.28 -17.91
C THR A 43 -25.88 10.81 -16.68
N VAL A 44 -24.58 11.05 -16.78
CA VAL A 44 -23.72 11.52 -15.68
C VAL A 44 -22.79 12.63 -16.16
N TYR A 45 -22.23 13.41 -15.23
CA TYR A 45 -21.19 14.37 -15.58
C TYR A 45 -19.87 13.66 -15.92
N SER A 46 -19.02 14.29 -16.72
CA SER A 46 -17.68 13.81 -17.04
C SER A 46 -16.63 14.78 -16.48
N ALA A 47 -15.61 14.24 -15.80
CA ALA A 47 -14.40 14.99 -15.43
C ALA A 47 -13.16 14.50 -16.20
N GLY A 48 -13.32 13.53 -17.12
CA GLY A 48 -12.23 12.97 -17.91
C GLY A 48 -11.79 13.90 -19.04
N PHE A 49 -10.49 13.96 -19.30
CA PHE A 49 -9.90 14.76 -20.39
C PHE A 49 -10.04 14.10 -21.77
N SER A 50 -10.23 12.78 -21.83
CA SER A 50 -10.38 12.03 -23.09
C SER A 50 -11.73 11.32 -23.13
N THR A 51 -12.45 11.45 -24.23
CA THR A 51 -13.72 10.76 -24.46
C THR A 51 -13.46 9.25 -24.66
N PRO A 52 -14.04 8.37 -23.82
CA PRO A 52 -13.91 6.93 -24.01
C PRO A 52 -14.53 6.46 -25.34
N LEU A 53 -14.12 5.28 -25.82
CA LEU A 53 -14.80 4.62 -26.93
C LEU A 53 -16.10 3.97 -26.45
N PRO A 54 -17.18 3.94 -27.26
CA PRO A 54 -18.39 3.19 -26.95
C PRO A 54 -18.08 1.74 -26.56
N GLY A 55 -18.71 1.27 -25.49
CA GLY A 55 -18.49 -0.04 -24.87
C GLY A 55 -17.30 -0.11 -23.89
N ALA A 56 -16.46 0.93 -23.79
CA ALA A 56 -15.31 0.92 -22.88
C ALA A 56 -15.74 0.93 -21.40
N GLY A 57 -15.03 0.17 -20.56
CA GLY A 57 -15.20 0.26 -19.11
C GLY A 57 -14.71 1.60 -18.57
N VAL A 58 -15.53 2.29 -17.78
CA VAL A 58 -15.22 3.59 -17.17
C VAL A 58 -15.35 3.55 -15.65
N ARG A 59 -14.53 4.35 -14.96
CA ARG A 59 -14.62 4.57 -13.52
C ARG A 59 -15.60 5.70 -13.25
N VAL A 60 -16.51 5.48 -12.32
CA VAL A 60 -17.51 6.46 -11.90
C VAL A 60 -17.40 6.68 -10.40
N LEU A 61 -17.35 7.96 -10.01
CA LEU A 61 -17.39 8.41 -8.63
C LEU A 61 -18.82 8.83 -8.29
N ARG A 62 -19.34 8.30 -7.18
CA ARG A 62 -20.57 8.77 -6.57
C ARG A 62 -20.22 9.52 -5.29
N LEU A 63 -20.69 10.76 -5.19
CA LEU A 63 -20.44 11.67 -4.07
C LEU A 63 -21.77 12.34 -3.70
N ASN A 64 -22.37 11.99 -2.57
CA ASN A 64 -23.60 12.62 -2.07
C ASN A 64 -24.74 12.73 -3.12
N GLY A 65 -24.95 11.66 -3.89
CA GLY A 65 -25.96 11.62 -4.96
C GLY A 65 -25.53 12.26 -6.29
N PHE A 66 -24.40 12.95 -6.33
CA PHE A 66 -23.75 13.37 -7.57
C PHE A 66 -22.96 12.21 -8.17
N THR A 67 -23.05 12.03 -9.48
CA THR A 67 -22.37 10.94 -10.21
C THR A 67 -21.49 11.53 -11.30
N LEU A 68 -20.20 11.16 -11.28
CA LEU A 68 -19.16 11.73 -12.11
C LEU A 68 -18.31 10.62 -12.74
N MET A 69 -18.26 10.56 -14.07
CA MET A 69 -17.34 9.70 -14.80
C MET A 69 -15.92 10.31 -14.77
N LEU A 70 -14.95 9.53 -14.28
CA LEU A 70 -13.57 9.97 -14.08
C LEU A 70 -12.67 9.64 -15.29
N GLY A 71 -13.05 8.64 -16.09
CA GLY A 71 -12.30 8.19 -17.26
C GLY A 71 -12.38 6.69 -17.45
N VAL A 72 -11.64 6.17 -18.43
CA VAL A 72 -11.54 4.73 -18.70
C VAL A 72 -10.86 3.96 -17.56
N VAL A 73 -11.29 2.72 -17.31
CA VAL A 73 -10.65 1.82 -16.33
C VAL A 73 -9.24 1.43 -16.77
N LYS A 74 -9.05 1.26 -18.09
CA LYS A 74 -7.78 0.95 -18.74
C LYS A 74 -7.49 2.04 -19.77
N PRO A 75 -6.29 2.67 -19.74
CA PRO A 75 -5.90 3.63 -20.76
C PRO A 75 -6.01 3.02 -22.16
N GLN A 76 -6.45 3.82 -23.13
CA GLN A 76 -6.47 3.40 -24.53
C GLN A 76 -5.02 3.28 -25.05
N PRO A 77 -4.71 2.31 -25.92
CA PRO A 77 -3.41 2.21 -26.56
C PRO A 77 -3.07 3.50 -27.32
N SER A 78 -1.95 4.14 -26.99
CA SER A 78 -1.46 5.34 -27.70
C SER A 78 -0.75 5.01 -29.02
N TYR A 79 -0.64 3.72 -29.35
CA TYR A 79 0.05 3.22 -30.54
C TYR A 79 -0.75 2.11 -31.22
N GLY A 80 -0.54 1.95 -32.51
CA GLY A 80 -1.02 0.82 -33.29
C GLY A 80 -0.24 0.66 -34.59
N GLU A 81 -0.58 -0.38 -35.35
CA GLU A 81 0.00 -0.70 -36.65
C GLU A 81 -1.02 -0.44 -37.75
N VAL A 82 -0.62 0.24 -38.83
CA VAL A 82 -1.47 0.43 -40.01
C VAL A 82 -1.60 -0.90 -40.74
N ILE A 83 -2.82 -1.42 -40.84
CA ILE A 83 -3.11 -2.68 -41.54
C ILE A 83 -3.84 -2.47 -42.87
N ALA A 84 -4.43 -1.29 -43.07
CA ALA A 84 -4.96 -0.87 -44.36
C ALA A 84 -4.87 0.65 -44.52
N THR A 85 -4.53 1.10 -45.73
CA THR A 85 -4.42 2.51 -46.08
C THR A 85 -5.68 3.01 -46.78
N GLY A 86 -6.06 4.27 -46.54
CA GLY A 86 -7.18 4.93 -47.20
C GLY A 86 -7.10 6.44 -47.06
N THR A 87 -8.08 7.16 -47.60
CA THR A 87 -8.19 8.62 -47.46
C THR A 87 -9.66 8.95 -47.21
N PRO A 88 -10.01 9.70 -46.15
CA PRO A 88 -9.15 10.35 -45.15
C PRO A 88 -8.75 9.46 -43.95
N ASN A 89 -9.14 8.18 -43.95
CA ASN A 89 -8.94 7.28 -42.82
C ASN A 89 -8.01 6.11 -43.17
N ILE A 90 -7.29 5.62 -42.16
CA ILE A 90 -6.51 4.39 -42.22
C ILE A 90 -7.06 3.39 -41.20
N THR A 91 -6.91 2.09 -41.45
CA THR A 91 -7.25 1.06 -40.48
C THR A 91 -6.02 0.74 -39.65
N VAL A 92 -6.13 0.92 -38.34
CA VAL A 92 -5.07 0.69 -37.38
C VAL A 92 -5.46 -0.48 -36.47
N ARG A 93 -4.57 -1.47 -36.36
CA ARG A 93 -4.63 -2.50 -35.34
C ARG A 93 -3.94 -1.99 -34.08
N LEU A 94 -4.72 -1.84 -33.02
CA LEU A 94 -4.22 -1.45 -31.70
C LEU A 94 -3.46 -2.62 -31.03
N THR A 95 -2.64 -2.32 -30.02
CA THR A 95 -1.89 -3.34 -29.27
C THR A 95 -2.76 -4.33 -28.50
N ASN A 96 -4.05 -4.04 -28.31
CA ASN A 96 -5.04 -4.96 -27.72
C ASN A 96 -5.74 -5.84 -28.77
N GLY A 97 -5.33 -5.78 -30.05
CA GLY A 97 -5.88 -6.56 -31.16
C GLY A 97 -7.14 -5.96 -31.81
N VAL A 98 -7.68 -4.86 -31.28
CA VAL A 98 -8.84 -4.17 -31.88
C VAL A 98 -8.41 -3.41 -33.12
N GLU A 99 -9.20 -3.52 -34.19
CA GLU A 99 -8.98 -2.80 -35.44
C GLU A 99 -9.96 -1.63 -35.53
N LEU A 100 -9.44 -0.43 -35.80
CA LEU A 100 -10.24 0.79 -35.90
C LEU A 100 -9.90 1.57 -37.16
N SER A 101 -10.91 2.13 -37.81
CA SER A 101 -10.73 3.13 -38.86
C SER A 101 -10.56 4.50 -38.21
N LEU A 102 -9.36 5.07 -38.31
CA LEU A 102 -9.00 6.35 -37.70
C LEU A 102 -8.63 7.36 -38.79
N ALA A 103 -9.09 8.60 -38.63
CA ALA A 103 -8.57 9.72 -39.41
C ALA A 103 -7.10 9.94 -39.07
N TYR A 104 -6.34 10.52 -39.99
CA TYR A 104 -4.95 10.91 -39.75
C TYR A 104 -4.74 12.39 -40.07
N LEU A 105 -3.78 13.02 -39.40
CA LEU A 105 -3.40 14.40 -39.67
C LEU A 105 -2.80 14.52 -41.08
N ASN A 106 -3.11 15.62 -41.77
CA ASN A 106 -2.53 15.93 -43.08
C ASN A 106 -0.99 16.02 -43.06
N SER A 107 -0.35 16.15 -41.89
CA SER A 107 1.10 16.09 -41.73
C SER A 107 1.68 14.69 -41.89
N TYR A 108 0.85 13.64 -41.80
CA TYR A 108 1.24 12.26 -42.03
C TYR A 108 1.05 11.91 -43.52
N LEU A 109 1.99 12.37 -44.35
CA LEU A 109 1.83 12.47 -45.80
C LEU A 109 1.79 11.14 -46.56
N ASN A 110 2.42 10.08 -46.02
CA ASN A 110 2.58 8.80 -46.72
C ASN A 110 2.33 7.61 -45.79
N PRO A 111 1.09 7.38 -45.33
CA PRO A 111 0.76 6.19 -44.56
C PRO A 111 0.96 4.92 -45.40
N ALA A 112 1.70 3.95 -44.87
CA ALA A 112 1.93 2.64 -45.46
C ALA A 112 1.46 1.53 -44.52
N ILE A 113 1.11 0.38 -45.08
CA ILE A 113 0.83 -0.84 -44.30
C ILE A 113 2.11 -1.26 -43.57
N GLY A 114 1.97 -1.60 -42.29
CA GLY A 114 3.07 -1.94 -41.39
C GLY A 114 3.64 -0.74 -40.62
N ASP A 115 3.20 0.50 -40.93
CA ASP A 115 3.64 1.66 -40.17
C ASP A 115 3.13 1.59 -38.73
N VAL A 116 4.02 1.82 -37.77
CA VAL A 116 3.62 2.09 -36.40
C VAL A 116 3.23 3.55 -36.29
N VAL A 117 2.06 3.81 -35.72
CA VAL A 117 1.46 5.14 -35.63
C VAL A 117 1.14 5.51 -34.19
N LEU A 118 1.22 6.81 -33.90
CA LEU A 118 0.85 7.42 -32.63
C LEU A 118 -0.59 7.92 -32.72
N ILE A 119 -1.40 7.59 -31.72
CA ILE A 119 -2.84 7.84 -31.70
C ILE A 119 -3.15 8.81 -30.56
N SER A 120 -3.74 9.97 -30.91
CA SER A 120 -4.38 10.85 -29.95
C SER A 120 -5.83 10.46 -29.78
N TRP A 121 -6.29 10.26 -28.55
CA TRP A 121 -7.69 9.92 -28.24
C TRP A 121 -8.57 11.14 -27.96
N GLU A 122 -8.04 12.34 -28.16
CA GLU A 122 -8.84 13.56 -28.11
C GLU A 122 -9.82 13.57 -29.29
N GLY A 123 -11.12 13.75 -29.02
CA GLY A 123 -12.12 13.92 -30.08
C GLY A 123 -12.33 12.73 -31.01
N HIS A 124 -12.43 11.51 -30.47
CA HIS A 124 -12.78 10.23 -31.16
C HIS A 124 -11.62 9.40 -31.72
N GLY A 125 -10.36 9.78 -31.47
CA GLY A 125 -9.21 9.00 -31.94
C GLY A 125 -8.73 9.46 -33.31
N MET A 126 -7.47 9.90 -33.39
CA MET A 126 -6.83 10.36 -34.62
C MET A 126 -5.36 9.95 -34.62
N VAL A 127 -4.88 9.50 -35.77
CA VAL A 127 -3.47 9.23 -36.01
C VAL A 127 -2.73 10.56 -36.22
N ILE A 128 -1.76 10.84 -35.37
CA ILE A 128 -1.00 12.10 -35.39
C ILE A 128 0.36 11.99 -36.09
N GLY A 129 0.75 10.78 -36.49
CA GLY A 129 1.95 10.50 -37.27
C GLY A 129 2.68 9.25 -36.77
N SER A 130 3.90 9.05 -37.23
CA SER A 130 4.78 7.98 -36.75
C SER A 130 5.56 8.42 -35.52
N PRO A 131 5.76 7.55 -34.53
CA PRO A 131 6.64 7.83 -33.39
C PRO A 131 8.10 8.02 -33.83
N THR A 132 8.82 8.97 -33.22
CA THR A 132 10.29 9.11 -33.39
C THR A 132 11.06 7.96 -32.73
N ALA A 133 10.45 7.34 -31.73
CA ALA A 133 10.87 6.08 -31.12
C ALA A 133 9.60 5.37 -30.65
N ILE A 134 9.42 4.12 -31.03
CA ILE A 134 8.38 3.29 -30.43
C ILE A 134 8.90 2.97 -29.02
N PRO A 135 8.19 3.33 -27.93
CA PRO A 135 8.55 2.80 -26.63
C PRO A 135 8.55 1.29 -26.79
N GLU A 136 9.66 0.62 -26.48
CA GLU A 136 9.65 -0.83 -26.41
C GLU A 136 8.41 -1.23 -25.59
N PRO A 137 7.58 -2.17 -26.09
CA PRO A 137 6.44 -2.62 -25.31
C PRO A 137 6.97 -2.88 -23.91
N PRO A 138 6.32 -2.35 -22.84
CA PRO A 138 6.79 -2.61 -21.49
C PRO A 138 6.98 -4.11 -21.43
N VAL A 139 8.25 -4.53 -21.24
CA VAL A 139 8.63 -5.93 -21.32
C VAL A 139 7.55 -6.64 -20.54
N GLU A 140 6.76 -7.48 -21.21
CA GLU A 140 5.73 -8.24 -20.52
C GLU A 140 6.46 -8.80 -19.32
N TYR A 141 5.94 -8.60 -18.10
CA TYR A 141 6.58 -9.19 -16.94
C TYR A 141 6.54 -10.69 -17.22
N VAL A 142 7.62 -11.22 -17.77
CA VAL A 142 7.89 -12.63 -17.88
C VAL A 142 8.29 -12.93 -16.44
N PRO A 143 7.40 -13.56 -15.65
CA PRO A 143 7.88 -14.12 -14.40
C PRO A 143 9.08 -14.99 -14.79
N PRO A 144 10.21 -14.89 -14.08
CA PRO A 144 11.40 -15.64 -14.44
C PRO A 144 11.02 -17.07 -14.82
N ASN A 145 11.34 -17.50 -16.05
CA ASN A 145 11.14 -18.87 -16.50
C ASN A 145 11.73 -19.79 -15.43
N ASP A 146 10.87 -20.53 -14.73
CA ASP A 146 11.19 -21.41 -13.62
C ASP A 146 12.35 -20.92 -12.74
N ALA A 147 12.17 -19.77 -12.08
CA ALA A 147 12.71 -19.70 -10.73
C ALA A 147 12.03 -20.84 -9.96
N ALA A 148 12.82 -21.79 -9.44
CA ALA A 148 12.36 -22.81 -8.50
C ALA A 148 11.27 -22.22 -7.60
N PRO A 149 10.15 -22.92 -7.35
CA PRO A 149 8.95 -22.36 -6.74
C PRO A 149 9.36 -21.40 -5.64
N SER A 150 9.17 -20.09 -5.88
CA SER A 150 9.59 -19.08 -4.91
C SER A 150 8.88 -19.46 -3.61
N PRO A 151 9.62 -19.79 -2.54
CA PRO A 151 9.02 -20.45 -1.38
C PRO A 151 7.90 -19.57 -0.89
N ALA A 152 6.72 -20.17 -0.69
CA ALA A 152 5.49 -19.42 -0.44
C ALA A 152 5.71 -18.47 0.74
N SER A 153 5.68 -17.16 0.46
CA SER A 153 5.85 -16.15 1.50
C SER A 153 4.59 -16.08 2.34
N SER A 154 4.73 -16.36 3.64
CA SER A 154 3.67 -16.27 4.64
C SER A 154 3.95 -15.10 5.58
N ALA A 155 2.91 -14.45 6.09
CA ALA A 155 3.03 -13.45 7.15
C ALA A 155 2.15 -13.83 8.35
N ARG A 156 2.67 -13.63 9.55
CA ARG A 156 1.92 -13.84 10.80
C ARG A 156 2.08 -12.65 11.73
N GLU A 157 1.01 -12.35 12.46
CA GLU A 157 0.97 -11.29 13.46
C GLU A 157 0.85 -11.91 14.86
N PHE A 158 1.62 -11.36 15.79
CA PHE A 158 1.72 -11.83 17.17
C PHE A 158 1.48 -10.65 18.09
N VAL A 159 0.49 -10.78 18.96
CA VAL A 159 0.11 -9.72 19.89
C VAL A 159 0.87 -9.92 21.19
N ALA A 160 1.45 -8.86 21.74
CA ALA A 160 2.07 -8.94 23.05
C ALA A 160 1.03 -9.40 24.09
N VAL A 161 1.40 -10.36 24.95
CA VAL A 161 0.52 -10.83 26.03
C VAL A 161 0.52 -9.88 27.22
N ASP A 162 1.62 -9.15 27.41
CA ASP A 162 1.81 -8.20 28.49
C ASP A 162 2.89 -7.18 28.09
N SER A 163 2.98 -6.08 28.83
CA SER A 163 4.07 -5.13 28.72
C SER A 163 4.32 -4.41 30.05
N GLY A 164 5.50 -3.81 30.19
CA GLY A 164 5.73 -2.95 31.32
C GLY A 164 7.07 -2.24 31.31
N ASN A 165 7.31 -1.54 32.41
CA ASN A 165 8.57 -0.91 32.72
C ASN A 165 9.17 -1.47 34.02
N PHE A 166 10.44 -1.85 33.94
CA PHE A 166 11.27 -2.30 35.05
C PHE A 166 12.22 -1.17 35.49
N TYR A 167 12.15 -0.77 36.76
CA TYR A 167 13.07 0.19 37.35
C TYR A 167 14.36 -0.50 37.82
N THR A 168 15.50 -0.01 37.35
CA THR A 168 16.82 -0.55 37.68
C THR A 168 17.12 -0.32 39.16
N GLY A 169 17.24 -1.40 39.94
CA GLY A 169 17.37 -1.35 41.40
C GLY A 169 16.04 -1.49 42.16
N GLY A 170 14.93 -1.71 41.45
CA GLY A 170 13.62 -2.00 42.03
C GLY A 170 12.90 -3.12 41.28
N GLY A 171 11.67 -2.85 40.85
CA GLY A 171 10.79 -3.83 40.21
C GLY A 171 9.97 -3.26 39.06
N TRP A 172 8.92 -4.00 38.69
CA TRP A 172 7.97 -3.61 37.65
C TRP A 172 6.93 -2.63 38.19
N ASN A 173 6.79 -1.47 37.56
CA ASN A 173 6.03 -0.36 38.15
C ASN A 173 4.89 0.17 37.27
N TYR A 174 5.02 0.07 35.93
CA TYR A 174 4.01 0.57 34.97
C TYR A 174 3.80 -0.42 33.84
N THR A 175 2.66 -0.32 33.16
CA THR A 175 2.33 -1.10 31.96
C THR A 175 2.95 -0.53 30.69
N ASP A 176 3.15 0.78 30.62
CA ASP A 176 3.84 1.44 29.53
C ASP A 176 5.34 1.12 29.57
N PRO A 177 5.95 0.65 28.46
CA PRO A 177 7.41 0.47 28.36
C PRO A 177 8.15 1.80 28.25
N TRP A 178 9.24 1.92 28.99
CA TRP A 178 10.10 3.11 29.00
C TRP A 178 11.52 2.74 28.61
N SER A 179 12.20 3.63 27.90
CA SER A 179 13.64 3.62 27.74
C SER A 179 14.17 4.87 28.42
N SER A 180 14.90 4.71 29.52
CA SER A 180 15.56 5.83 30.19
C SER A 180 16.82 5.42 30.94
N ALA A 181 17.50 6.36 31.61
CA ALA A 181 18.70 6.07 32.41
C ALA A 181 18.48 5.00 33.50
N SER A 182 17.25 4.86 34.01
CA SER A 182 16.93 3.96 35.13
C SER A 182 15.78 3.00 34.82
N ASN A 183 15.24 3.03 33.59
CA ASN A 183 14.03 2.30 33.23
C ASN A 183 14.27 1.47 31.97
N THR A 184 13.82 0.22 32.02
CA THR A 184 13.86 -0.73 30.91
C THR A 184 12.44 -1.20 30.60
N GLY A 185 12.03 -1.02 29.35
CA GLY A 185 10.70 -1.37 28.88
C GLY A 185 10.69 -2.75 28.23
N ALA A 186 9.58 -3.46 28.32
CA ALA A 186 9.41 -4.77 27.68
C ALA A 186 7.99 -5.01 27.21
N PHE A 187 7.87 -5.78 26.13
CA PHE A 187 6.67 -6.43 25.62
C PHE A 187 6.95 -7.93 25.55
N PHE A 188 6.03 -8.71 26.13
CA PHE A 188 6.17 -10.16 26.25
C PHE A 188 5.33 -10.87 25.20
N HIS A 189 5.86 -11.94 24.61
CA HIS A 189 5.17 -12.75 23.60
C HIS A 189 5.35 -14.23 23.92
N ASN A 190 4.26 -15.00 23.84
CA ASN A 190 4.26 -16.39 24.30
C ASN A 190 3.94 -17.39 23.18
N ASP A 191 3.53 -16.90 22.02
CA ASP A 191 2.92 -17.67 20.92
C ASP A 191 3.75 -17.65 19.63
N ILE A 192 4.92 -17.00 19.64
CA ILE A 192 5.79 -16.93 18.46
C ILE A 192 6.60 -18.22 18.31
N ALA A 193 7.20 -18.69 19.41
CA ALA A 193 8.08 -19.86 19.39
C ALA A 193 7.33 -21.11 18.91
N GLY A 194 7.88 -21.80 17.91
CA GLY A 194 7.28 -23.00 17.32
C GLY A 194 6.07 -22.75 16.41
N SER A 195 5.59 -21.51 16.29
CA SER A 195 4.50 -21.18 15.35
C SER A 195 5.01 -21.03 13.92
N ILE A 196 6.28 -20.64 13.75
CA ILE A 196 6.98 -20.52 12.47
C ILE A 196 8.01 -21.67 12.44
N PRO A 197 8.09 -22.47 11.35
CA PRO A 197 9.09 -23.52 11.25
C PRO A 197 10.51 -22.99 11.45
N ASP A 198 11.34 -23.70 12.21
CA ASP A 198 12.73 -23.26 12.48
C ASP A 198 13.55 -23.09 11.18
N SER A 199 13.26 -23.88 10.16
CA SER A 199 13.88 -23.81 8.82
C SER A 199 13.39 -22.65 7.96
N ALA A 200 12.30 -21.96 8.34
CA ALA A 200 11.74 -20.88 7.53
C ALA A 200 12.69 -19.68 7.49
N ALA A 201 12.97 -19.16 6.30
CA ALA A 201 13.78 -17.97 6.12
C ALA A 201 12.95 -16.72 6.43
N ILE A 202 13.37 -15.92 7.42
CA ILE A 202 12.71 -14.65 7.76
C ILE A 202 13.10 -13.60 6.73
N SER A 203 12.10 -12.97 6.10
CA SER A 203 12.28 -11.93 5.09
C SER A 203 11.99 -10.52 5.62
N LEU A 204 11.09 -10.39 6.59
CA LEU A 204 10.74 -9.12 7.23
C LEU A 204 10.28 -9.31 8.67
N VAL A 205 10.71 -8.42 9.56
CA VAL A 205 10.19 -8.30 10.93
C VAL A 205 9.75 -6.86 11.16
N GLU A 206 8.49 -6.69 11.55
CA GLU A 206 7.92 -5.38 11.89
C GLU A 206 7.40 -5.39 13.33
N PHE A 207 7.54 -4.26 14.02
CA PHE A 207 7.09 -4.07 15.40
C PHE A 207 6.30 -2.78 15.53
N TYR A 208 5.06 -2.87 16.01
CA TYR A 208 4.20 -1.71 16.16
C TYR A 208 4.33 -1.07 17.55
N VAL A 209 4.59 0.23 17.58
CA VAL A 209 4.66 1.02 18.82
C VAL A 209 3.90 2.33 18.68
N THR A 210 3.27 2.79 19.76
CA THR A 210 2.81 4.18 19.90
C THR A 210 3.73 4.92 20.85
N GLU A 211 4.50 5.89 20.34
CA GLU A 211 5.32 6.76 21.18
C GLU A 211 4.43 7.82 21.82
N THR A 212 4.42 7.88 23.16
CA THR A 212 3.58 8.78 23.95
C THR A 212 4.38 9.89 24.62
N TYR A 213 5.70 9.72 24.74
CA TYR A 213 6.61 10.73 25.25
C TYR A 213 8.00 10.52 24.64
N ASN A 214 8.63 11.63 24.26
CA ASN A 214 9.98 11.68 23.73
C ASN A 214 10.63 13.00 24.18
N GLN A 215 11.57 12.93 25.12
CA GLN A 215 12.26 14.12 25.63
C GLN A 215 13.31 14.66 24.64
N HIS A 216 13.83 13.78 23.79
CA HIS A 216 14.97 14.05 22.91
C HIS A 216 14.64 13.60 21.47
N PRO A 217 13.82 14.35 20.72
CA PRO A 217 13.30 13.93 19.42
C PRO A 217 14.37 13.66 18.35
N ASN A 218 15.58 14.20 18.53
CA ASN A 218 16.71 13.98 17.63
C ASN A 218 17.52 12.71 17.94
N VAL A 219 17.16 11.98 19.01
CA VAL A 219 17.81 10.74 19.41
C VAL A 219 16.88 9.58 19.09
N LEU A 220 17.40 8.57 18.38
CA LEU A 220 16.64 7.39 18.03
C LEU A 220 16.43 6.52 19.26
N ALA A 221 15.23 5.93 19.36
CA ALA A 221 14.97 4.94 20.39
C ALA A 221 15.70 3.64 20.05
N LYS A 222 16.05 2.85 21.09
CA LYS A 222 16.66 1.53 20.93
C LYS A 222 15.68 0.44 21.26
N VAL A 223 15.65 -0.64 20.48
CA VAL A 223 14.86 -1.85 20.74
C VAL A 223 15.74 -3.09 20.62
N GLY A 224 15.59 -4.02 21.54
CA GLY A 224 16.32 -5.29 21.56
C GLY A 224 15.43 -6.45 22.00
N LEU A 225 16.05 -7.60 22.22
CA LEU A 225 15.38 -8.85 22.60
C LEU A 225 15.54 -9.11 24.10
N HIS A 226 14.60 -9.86 24.69
CA HIS A 226 14.76 -10.47 26.02
C HIS A 226 14.22 -11.90 26.06
N SER A 227 14.51 -12.63 27.14
CA SER A 227 14.13 -14.05 27.31
C SER A 227 13.19 -14.30 28.51
N LEU A 228 12.63 -13.25 29.12
CA LEU A 228 11.62 -13.41 30.16
C LEU A 228 10.25 -13.75 29.56
N THR A 229 9.52 -14.69 30.18
CA THR A 229 8.13 -15.05 29.86
C THR A 229 7.09 -14.10 30.46
N GLY A 230 7.52 -13.20 31.34
CA GLY A 230 6.67 -12.25 32.05
C GLY A 230 7.49 -11.37 32.99
N LYS A 231 6.81 -10.62 33.86
CA LYS A 231 7.39 -9.61 34.76
C LYS A 231 8.11 -10.20 35.99
N SER A 232 9.05 -11.12 35.79
CA SER A 232 9.74 -11.86 36.87
C SER A 232 11.09 -11.24 37.31
N GLY A 233 11.62 -10.27 36.58
CA GLY A 233 12.89 -9.62 36.91
C GLY A 233 13.31 -8.58 35.88
N ASN A 234 14.59 -8.18 35.90
CA ASN A 234 15.16 -7.31 34.87
C ASN A 234 15.16 -8.05 33.52
N PRO A 235 14.54 -7.50 32.46
CA PRO A 235 14.49 -8.18 31.16
C PRO A 235 15.84 -8.28 30.45
N ASN A 236 16.89 -7.55 30.87
CA ASN A 236 18.26 -7.64 30.31
C ASN A 236 18.26 -7.58 28.76
N ILE A 237 17.79 -6.45 28.23
CA ILE A 237 17.64 -6.25 26.78
C ILE A 237 19.00 -6.39 26.07
N ARG A 238 19.05 -7.25 25.06
CA ARG A 238 20.27 -7.57 24.29
C ARG A 238 20.06 -7.30 22.80
N ASN A 239 21.17 -7.22 22.06
CA ASN A 239 21.19 -7.03 20.59
C ASN A 239 20.34 -5.83 20.14
N SER A 240 20.39 -4.74 20.90
CA SER A 240 19.55 -3.58 20.63
C SER A 240 19.97 -2.85 19.36
N VAL A 241 18.99 -2.43 18.56
CA VAL A 241 19.17 -1.62 17.35
C VAL A 241 18.39 -0.32 17.47
N ASP A 242 18.79 0.67 16.68
CA ASP A 242 18.08 1.95 16.59
C ASP A 242 16.80 1.80 15.76
N ILE A 243 15.73 2.45 16.21
CA ILE A 243 14.47 2.59 15.49
C ILE A 243 14.07 4.06 15.39
N SER A 244 13.37 4.40 14.30
CA SER A 244 12.83 5.75 14.10
C SER A 244 11.88 6.13 15.23
N ALA A 245 11.92 7.40 15.66
CA ALA A 245 10.97 7.95 16.62
C ALA A 245 9.51 7.93 16.10
N GLY A 246 8.55 8.19 17.00
CA GLY A 246 7.13 8.29 16.66
C GLY A 246 6.38 6.95 16.56
N THR A 247 5.08 7.04 16.26
CA THR A 247 4.12 5.92 16.23
C THR A 247 4.09 5.20 14.89
N GLY A 248 3.94 3.87 14.92
CA GLY A 248 3.72 3.03 13.75
C GLY A 248 4.56 1.75 13.75
N TRP A 249 4.56 1.07 12.60
CA TRP A 249 5.40 -0.09 12.33
C TRP A 249 6.87 0.31 12.20
N LYS A 250 7.74 -0.40 12.92
CA LYS A 250 9.20 -0.27 12.88
C LYS A 250 9.79 -1.54 12.29
N VAL A 251 10.62 -1.39 11.27
CA VAL A 251 11.34 -2.53 10.68
C VAL A 251 12.50 -2.92 11.58
N LEU A 252 12.60 -4.20 11.91
CA LEU A 252 13.65 -4.78 12.74
C LEU A 252 14.52 -5.74 11.92
N PRO A 253 15.76 -6.03 12.35
CA PRO A 253 16.59 -7.04 11.71
C PRO A 253 15.93 -8.42 11.71
N ASN A 254 16.09 -9.18 10.64
CA ASN A 254 15.52 -10.53 10.51
C ASN A 254 15.97 -11.49 11.63
N SER A 255 17.16 -11.27 12.19
CA SER A 255 17.69 -11.99 13.36
C SER A 255 16.78 -11.92 14.60
N PHE A 256 15.90 -10.91 14.71
CA PHE A 256 14.90 -10.85 15.77
C PHE A 256 13.82 -11.91 15.56
N GLY A 257 13.34 -12.07 14.33
CA GLY A 257 12.40 -13.12 13.97
C GLY A 257 12.99 -14.51 14.17
N ASP A 258 14.27 -14.71 13.82
CA ASP A 258 14.97 -15.97 14.07
C ASP A 258 15.09 -16.31 15.57
N ALA A 259 15.38 -15.30 16.41
CA ALA A 259 15.45 -15.50 17.85
C ALA A 259 14.07 -15.78 18.48
N LEU A 260 13.01 -15.12 17.99
CA LEU A 260 11.65 -15.30 18.52
C LEU A 260 11.03 -16.63 18.06
N LYS A 261 11.21 -17.04 16.80
CA LYS A 261 10.63 -18.30 16.28
C LYS A 261 11.21 -19.54 16.96
N THR A 262 12.49 -19.49 17.33
CA THR A 262 13.20 -20.58 18.03
C THR A 262 13.00 -20.55 19.56
N GLY A 263 12.37 -19.49 20.09
CA GLY A 263 12.23 -19.27 21.53
C GLY A 263 13.51 -18.84 22.24
N ALA A 264 14.60 -18.56 21.51
CA ALA A 264 15.80 -17.97 22.10
C ALA A 264 15.50 -16.61 22.74
N ALA A 265 14.54 -15.86 22.18
CA ALA A 265 13.92 -14.68 22.76
C ALA A 265 12.40 -14.89 22.92
N LEU A 266 11.83 -14.23 23.92
CA LEU A 266 10.41 -14.32 24.30
C LEU A 266 9.73 -12.95 24.32
N GLY A 267 10.36 -11.95 23.71
CA GLY A 267 9.81 -10.60 23.63
C GLY A 267 10.82 -9.56 23.18
N LEU A 268 10.30 -8.35 23.04
CA LEU A 268 11.04 -7.16 22.65
C LEU A 268 11.06 -6.16 23.78
N GLY A 269 12.13 -5.38 23.89
CA GLY A 269 12.18 -4.34 24.91
C GLY A 269 13.12 -3.21 24.56
N PHE A 270 13.06 -2.18 25.39
CA PHE A 270 13.83 -0.96 25.23
C PHE A 270 14.85 -0.91 26.37
N PRO A 271 16.16 -0.91 26.07
CA PRO A 271 17.19 -0.95 27.09
C PRO A 271 17.18 0.32 27.94
N THR A 272 17.85 0.26 29.09
CA THR A 272 18.30 1.48 29.73
C THR A 272 19.28 2.22 28.82
N VAL A 273 19.25 3.55 28.86
CA VAL A 273 20.20 4.39 28.12
C VAL A 273 21.04 5.19 29.12
N PRO A 274 22.26 4.72 29.46
CA PRO A 274 23.14 5.41 30.39
C PRO A 274 23.41 6.86 29.94
N GLY A 275 23.43 7.78 30.90
CA GLY A 275 23.64 9.21 30.63
C GLY A 275 22.37 10.00 30.27
N GLY A 276 21.21 9.35 30.16
CA GLY A 276 19.92 10.04 30.07
C GLY A 276 19.67 10.79 28.76
N VAL A 277 20.33 10.39 27.67
CA VAL A 277 20.24 11.07 26.37
C VAL A 277 19.10 10.59 25.48
N SER A 278 18.38 9.55 25.89
CA SER A 278 17.25 8.95 25.16
C SER A 278 16.18 8.57 26.18
N TYR A 279 15.10 9.36 26.20
CA TYR A 279 13.95 9.18 27.09
C TYR A 279 12.71 8.99 26.23
N HIS A 280 12.33 7.73 26.04
CA HIS A 280 11.17 7.36 25.24
C HIS A 280 10.18 6.58 26.09
N LYS A 281 8.90 6.88 25.91
CA LYS A 281 7.81 6.14 26.52
C LYS A 281 6.88 5.64 25.42
N PHE A 282 6.63 4.35 25.42
CA PHE A 282 5.70 3.72 24.50
C PHE A 282 4.44 3.31 25.25
N ARG A 283 3.30 3.41 24.57
CA ARG A 283 2.05 2.88 25.10
C ARG A 283 2.21 1.38 25.32
N GLY A 284 1.84 0.92 26.51
CA GLY A 284 1.84 -0.50 26.81
C GLY A 284 0.72 -1.26 26.10
N ARG A 285 0.76 -2.57 26.26
CA ARG A 285 -0.26 -3.48 25.77
C ARG A 285 -1.63 -3.08 26.33
N GLY A 286 -2.50 -2.65 25.42
CA GLY A 286 -3.94 -2.45 25.60
C GLY A 286 -4.68 -3.05 24.40
N SER A 287 -5.97 -2.77 24.17
CA SER A 287 -6.75 -3.39 23.09
C SER A 287 -6.28 -3.10 21.66
N GLY A 288 -5.31 -2.20 21.47
CA GLY A 288 -4.74 -1.82 20.17
C GLY A 288 -3.53 -2.66 19.74
N PRO A 289 -2.86 -2.26 18.65
CA PRO A 289 -1.70 -2.95 18.10
C PRO A 289 -0.38 -2.71 18.85
N ASP A 290 -0.40 -1.98 19.97
CA ASP A 290 0.81 -1.68 20.74
C ASP A 290 1.50 -2.96 21.23
N GLY A 291 2.75 -3.13 20.80
CA GLY A 291 3.54 -4.32 21.10
C GLY A 291 3.38 -5.46 20.09
N MET A 292 2.58 -5.29 19.03
CA MET A 292 2.37 -6.32 18.01
C MET A 292 3.62 -6.51 17.15
N ILE A 293 3.95 -7.75 16.83
CA ILE A 293 5.04 -8.14 15.92
C ILE A 293 4.43 -8.78 14.68
N ARG A 294 4.86 -8.36 13.49
CA ARG A 294 4.56 -9.05 12.24
C ARG A 294 5.85 -9.68 11.71
N ILE A 295 5.79 -10.97 11.36
CA ILE A 295 6.92 -11.70 10.80
C ILE A 295 6.51 -12.27 9.44
N THR A 296 7.24 -11.90 8.40
CA THR A 296 7.12 -12.47 7.05
C THR A 296 8.25 -13.45 6.81
N PHE A 297 7.93 -14.64 6.31
CA PHE A 297 8.88 -15.74 6.13
C PHE A 297 8.50 -16.64 4.96
N SER A 298 9.47 -17.39 4.46
CA SER A 298 9.26 -18.39 3.42
C SER A 298 9.74 -19.76 3.91
N SER A 299 8.93 -20.80 3.73
CA SER A 299 9.22 -22.18 4.12
C SER A 299 9.72 -23.04 2.97
#